data_AF-C0HFV3-F1
#
_entry.id   AF-C0HFV3-F1
#
_cell.length_a   1.000
_cell.length_b   1.000
_cell.length_c   1.000
_cell.angle_alpha   90.00
_cell.angle_beta   90.00
_cell.angle_gamma   90.00
#
_symmetry.space_group_name_H-M   'P 1'
#
loop_
_entity.id
_entity.type
_entity.pdbx_description
1 polymer ?
#
loop_
_entity_poly.entity_id
_entity_poly.type
_entity_poly.pdbx_seq_one_letter_code
_entity_poly.pdbx_strand_id
1 'polypeptide(L)'
;MVTPDTLPMHPVRELQERCQQQAEGLEYKASRTGNVATVEVLVDGIQIGVAQNPQKKMAQKLAARNALVVLKEKETAAKKDTEKDGEKKNGSQFTRQTLNDICLRRQWPMPQYRCINEGGPAHAKRFVYAVRVNTSDSGWTDECIGEPMPSVKKAKDSAAVLLLELLNRNYRGKPDGK
;
A
#
# COMPACT_ATOMS: atom_id res chain seq x y z
N MET A 1 -18.37 37.22 13.74
CA MET A 1 -17.38 38.04 13.03
C MET A 1 -16.00 37.50 13.34
N VAL A 2 -15.39 36.78 12.40
CA VAL A 2 -13.96 36.78 12.01
C VAL A 2 -13.83 35.73 10.91
N THR A 3 -13.77 36.18 9.66
CA THR A 3 -13.42 35.36 8.50
C THR A 3 -11.94 35.64 8.21
N PRO A 4 -11.02 34.68 8.41
CA PRO A 4 -9.65 34.83 7.95
C PRO A 4 -9.48 34.06 6.63
N ASP A 5 -10.12 34.55 5.58
CA ASP A 5 -9.80 34.16 4.20
C ASP A 5 -8.69 35.09 3.69
N THR A 6 -7.72 34.56 2.95
CA THR A 6 -6.57 35.25 2.31
C THR A 6 -5.39 35.73 3.17
N LEU A 7 -4.73 34.80 3.88
CA LEU A 7 -3.26 34.86 4.02
C LEU A 7 -2.67 33.62 3.36
N PRO A 8 -1.54 33.72 2.61
CA PRO A 8 -0.88 32.55 2.05
C PRO A 8 -0.56 31.60 3.18
N MET A 9 -1.30 30.49 3.27
CA MET A 9 -1.23 29.56 4.39
C MET A 9 0.22 29.11 4.55
N HIS A 10 0.86 29.56 5.63
CA HIS A 10 2.24 29.18 5.91
C HIS A 10 2.23 27.68 6.17
N PRO A 11 3.13 26.88 5.56
CA PRO A 11 3.09 25.41 5.64
C PRO A 11 3.13 24.88 7.07
N VAL A 12 3.65 25.67 8.01
CA VAL A 12 3.61 25.35 9.45
C VAL A 12 2.18 25.42 10.03
N ARG A 13 1.39 26.41 9.62
CA ARG A 13 0.00 26.58 10.08
C ARG A 13 -0.91 25.49 9.50
N GLU A 14 -0.78 25.21 8.20
CA GLU A 14 -1.54 24.13 7.54
C GLU A 14 -1.30 22.78 8.21
N LEU A 15 -0.04 22.48 8.55
CA LEU A 15 0.33 21.25 9.26
C LEU A 15 -0.26 21.19 10.67
N GLN A 16 -0.30 22.31 11.37
CA GLN A 16 -0.84 22.41 12.72
C GLN A 16 -2.36 22.22 12.75
N GLU A 17 -3.10 22.85 11.84
CA GLU A 17 -4.54 22.69 11.74
C GLU A 17 -4.93 21.25 11.38
N ARG A 18 -4.19 20.62 10.46
CA ARG A 18 -4.42 19.23 10.07
C ARG A 18 -4.19 18.23 11.22
N CYS A 19 -3.12 18.41 12.01
CA CYS A 19 -2.89 17.58 13.19
C CYS A 19 -3.96 17.78 14.26
N GLN A 20 -4.40 19.03 14.50
CA GLN A 20 -5.47 19.32 15.46
C GLN A 20 -6.81 18.67 15.04
N GLN A 21 -7.11 18.63 13.74
CA GLN A 21 -8.36 18.05 13.22
C GLN A 21 -8.39 16.52 13.26
N GLN A 22 -7.23 15.87 13.19
CA GLN A 22 -7.10 14.40 13.28
C GLN A 22 -6.77 13.90 14.70
N ALA A 23 -6.73 14.80 15.70
CA ALA A 23 -6.30 14.52 17.07
C ALA A 23 -4.88 13.90 17.18
N GLU A 24 -3.99 14.24 16.24
CA GLU A 24 -2.60 13.77 16.24
C GLU A 24 -1.68 14.74 16.99
N GLY A 25 -0.79 14.22 17.84
CA GLY A 25 0.16 15.04 18.61
C GLY A 25 1.31 15.57 17.74
N LEU A 26 1.28 16.84 17.35
CA LEU A 26 2.35 17.50 16.59
C LEU A 26 3.44 18.06 17.52
N GLU A 27 4.68 17.63 17.31
CA GLU A 27 5.86 18.09 18.06
C GLU A 27 6.96 18.56 17.09
N TYR A 28 7.65 19.65 17.46
CA TYR A 28 8.78 20.17 16.69
C TYR A 28 10.06 20.09 17.53
N LYS A 29 11.06 19.40 17.00
CA LYS A 29 12.42 19.39 17.58
C LYS A 29 13.35 20.20 16.69
N ALA A 30 14.08 21.12 17.29
CA ALA A 30 15.07 21.93 16.58
C ALA A 30 16.43 21.73 17.23
N SER A 31 17.40 21.27 16.45
CA SER A 31 18.77 21.04 16.85
C SER A 31 19.69 21.91 16.01
N ARG A 32 20.78 22.43 16.60
CA ARG A 32 21.77 23.23 15.85
C ARG A 32 23.11 22.52 15.89
N THR A 33 23.67 22.27 14.72
CA THR A 33 24.99 21.66 14.56
C THR A 33 25.86 22.62 13.77
N GLY A 34 26.72 23.37 14.47
CA GLY A 34 27.53 24.42 13.87
C GLY A 34 26.69 25.53 13.22
N ASN A 35 26.91 25.76 11.93
CA ASN A 35 26.21 26.80 11.16
C ASN A 35 24.89 26.34 10.52
N VAL A 36 24.44 25.12 10.81
CA VAL A 36 23.21 24.55 10.24
C VAL A 36 22.20 24.28 11.36
N ALA A 37 20.96 24.74 11.16
CA ALA A 37 19.83 24.38 12.01
C ALA A 37 19.06 23.23 11.36
N THR A 38 18.92 22.13 12.10
CA THR A 38 18.09 20.98 11.75
C THR A 38 16.76 21.11 12.47
N VAL A 39 15.65 20.98 11.75
CA VAL A 39 14.31 20.95 12.33
C VAL A 39 13.63 19.65 11.92
N GLU A 40 13.11 18.96 12.93
CA GLU A 40 12.41 17.70 12.84
C GLU A 40 10.97 17.91 13.32
N VAL A 41 10.04 17.38 12.54
CA VAL A 41 8.61 17.40 12.80
C VAL A 41 8.20 15.99 13.12
N LEU A 42 7.64 15.80 14.30
CA LEU A 42 7.09 14.54 14.76
C LEU A 42 5.58 14.67 14.85
N VAL A 43 4.85 13.66 14.37
CA VAL A 43 3.40 13.55 14.51
C VAL A 43 3.15 12.20 15.18
N ASP A 44 2.47 12.22 16.32
CA ASP A 44 2.21 11.02 17.14
C ASP A 44 3.49 10.29 17.59
N GLY A 45 4.56 11.06 17.84
CA GLY A 45 5.87 10.53 18.20
C GLY A 45 6.69 9.97 17.02
N ILE A 46 6.14 9.96 15.80
CA ILE A 46 6.83 9.47 14.59
C ILE A 46 7.39 10.66 13.82
N GLN A 47 8.66 10.62 13.45
CA GLN A 47 9.28 11.65 12.61
C GLN A 47 8.69 11.64 11.19
N ILE A 48 7.95 12.69 10.83
CA ILE A 48 7.26 12.80 9.53
C ILE A 48 8.03 13.70 8.56
N GLY A 49 8.76 14.68 9.07
CA GLY A 49 9.55 15.58 8.23
C GLY A 49 10.81 16.05 8.91
N VAL A 50 11.90 16.13 8.16
CA VAL A 50 13.15 16.74 8.60
C VAL A 50 13.68 17.66 7.52
N ALA A 51 14.26 18.78 7.94
CA ALA A 51 14.99 19.66 7.05
C ALA A 51 16.13 20.37 7.78
N GLN A 52 17.16 20.71 7.01
CA GLN A 52 18.34 21.41 7.50
C GLN A 52 18.50 22.71 6.73
N ASN A 53 18.76 23.81 7.42
CA ASN A 53 19.02 25.09 6.80
C ASN A 53 19.84 25.98 7.73
N PRO A 54 20.75 26.84 7.21
CA PRO A 54 21.42 27.85 8.02
C PRO A 54 20.46 28.75 8.82
N GLN A 55 19.28 29.03 8.26
CA GLN A 55 18.24 29.81 8.92
C GLN A 55 17.18 28.92 9.57
N LYS A 56 17.04 28.97 10.90
CA LYS A 56 16.04 28.19 11.67
C LYS A 56 14.61 28.33 11.12
N LYS A 57 14.19 29.54 10.75
CA LYS A 57 12.85 29.79 10.17
C LYS A 57 12.66 29.07 8.83
N MET A 58 13.70 29.02 7.99
CA MET A 58 13.65 28.34 6.71
C MET A 58 13.71 26.81 6.89
N ALA A 59 14.53 26.31 7.83
CA ALA A 59 14.55 24.90 8.21
C ALA A 59 13.17 24.43 8.68
N GLN A 60 12.50 25.19 9.53
CA GLN A 60 11.14 24.87 10.00
C GLN A 60 10.12 24.88 8.87
N LYS A 61 10.18 25.85 7.95
CA LYS A 61 9.30 25.92 6.78
C LYS A 61 9.48 24.70 5.87
N LEU A 62 10.72 24.30 5.62
CA LEU A 62 11.04 23.14 4.79
C LEU A 62 10.63 21.84 5.48
N ALA A 63 10.87 21.70 6.79
CA ALA A 63 10.48 20.53 7.56
C ALA A 63 8.95 20.37 7.59
N ALA A 64 8.21 21.46 7.75
CA ALA A 64 6.74 21.45 7.68
C ALA A 64 6.22 21.12 6.27
N ARG A 65 6.85 21.61 5.21
CA ARG A 65 6.51 21.23 3.83
C ARG A 65 6.75 19.73 3.58
N ASN A 66 7.91 19.22 3.98
CA ASN A 66 8.21 17.79 3.87
C ASN A 66 7.20 16.97 4.66
N ALA A 67 6.85 17.40 5.88
CA ALA A 67 5.85 16.74 6.68
C ALA A 67 4.47 16.76 6.03
N LEU A 68 4.03 17.87 5.43
CA LEU A 68 2.77 17.96 4.70
C LEU A 68 2.72 17.04 3.47
N VAL A 69 3.83 16.94 2.72
CA VAL A 69 3.94 15.99 1.61
C VAL A 69 3.78 14.57 2.13
N VAL A 70 4.53 14.19 3.17
CA VAL A 70 4.45 12.86 3.77
C VAL A 70 3.06 12.60 4.37
N LEU A 71 2.40 13.57 4.98
CA LEU A 71 1.03 13.42 5.50
C LEU A 71 0.00 13.29 4.38
N LYS A 72 0.16 14.04 3.29
CA LYS A 72 -0.70 13.92 2.11
C LYS A 72 -0.50 12.57 1.42
N GLU A 73 0.75 12.13 1.32
CA GLU A 73 1.10 10.78 0.87
C GLU A 73 0.52 9.73 1.81
N LYS A 74 0.62 9.91 3.14
CA LYS A 74 0.01 9.09 4.18
C LYS A 74 -1.52 9.10 4.15
N GLU A 75 -2.18 10.14 3.67
CA GLU A 75 -3.63 10.18 3.52
C GLU A 75 -4.08 9.40 2.27
N THR A 76 -3.34 9.55 1.16
CA THR A 76 -3.48 8.65 0.01
C THR A 76 -3.03 7.22 0.30
N ALA A 77 -2.13 7.04 1.26
CA ALA A 77 -1.67 5.76 1.78
C ALA A 77 -2.56 5.25 2.92
N ALA A 78 -3.37 6.03 3.63
CA ALA A 78 -4.36 5.50 4.59
C ALA A 78 -5.54 4.86 3.84
N LYS A 79 -5.68 5.17 2.54
CA LYS A 79 -6.47 4.38 1.58
C LYS A 79 -5.70 3.16 1.01
N LYS A 80 -4.46 2.91 1.45
CA LYS A 80 -3.50 1.96 0.87
C LYS A 80 -2.48 1.27 1.82
N ASP A 81 -2.48 1.49 3.14
CA ASP A 81 -1.37 1.19 4.05
C ASP A 81 -1.89 1.22 5.50
N THR A 82 -2.42 0.11 6.00
CA THR A 82 -1.69 -0.71 6.96
C THR A 82 -0.43 -1.32 6.35
N GLU A 83 0.73 -0.64 6.39
CA GLU A 83 2.05 -1.29 6.23
C GLU A 83 3.22 -0.31 6.48
N LYS A 84 3.66 -0.19 7.74
CA LYS A 84 5.09 -0.06 8.03
C LYS A 84 5.43 -0.53 9.44
N ASP A 85 5.67 -1.82 9.55
CA ASP A 85 6.78 -2.32 10.36
C ASP A 85 7.54 -3.38 9.56
N GLY A 86 8.82 -3.49 9.87
CA GLY A 86 9.88 -4.11 9.09
C GLY A 86 9.61 -5.51 8.52
N GLU A 87 10.36 -5.73 7.45
CA GLU A 87 10.85 -7.03 6.98
C GLU A 87 9.84 -7.96 6.29
N LYS A 88 10.24 -8.39 5.08
CA LYS A 88 9.62 -9.41 4.21
C LYS A 88 8.24 -9.07 3.65
N LYS A 89 8.21 -8.80 2.33
CA LYS A 89 7.60 -9.72 1.32
C LYS A 89 7.60 -9.07 -0.06
N ASN A 90 8.51 -9.54 -0.92
CA ASN A 90 8.27 -9.59 -2.36
C ASN A 90 7.14 -10.62 -2.61
N GLY A 91 5.89 -10.27 -2.34
CA GLY A 91 4.83 -11.28 -2.27
C GLY A 91 3.39 -10.85 -2.55
N SER A 92 3.08 -9.59 -2.83
CA SER A 92 1.67 -9.17 -2.96
C SER A 92 1.32 -8.32 -4.19
N GLN A 93 2.29 -7.93 -5.02
CA GLN A 93 1.98 -7.25 -6.29
C GLN A 93 2.00 -8.17 -7.52
N PHE A 94 2.57 -9.36 -7.37
CA PHE A 94 2.83 -10.25 -8.48
C PHE A 94 2.09 -11.58 -8.40
N THR A 95 1.17 -11.85 -7.48
CA THR A 95 0.50 -13.16 -7.39
C THR A 95 -0.12 -13.59 -8.72
N ARG A 96 -0.85 -12.67 -9.38
CA ARG A 96 -1.36 -12.87 -10.75
C ARG A 96 -0.26 -13.07 -11.80
N GLN A 97 0.88 -12.40 -11.65
CA GLN A 97 2.00 -12.46 -12.58
C GLN A 97 2.83 -13.74 -12.38
N THR A 98 3.05 -14.16 -11.14
CA THR A 98 3.64 -15.43 -10.74
C THR A 98 2.80 -16.60 -11.22
N LEU A 99 1.46 -16.53 -11.06
CA LEU A 99 0.57 -17.56 -11.61
C LEU A 99 0.68 -17.63 -13.14
N ASN A 100 0.76 -16.48 -13.82
CA ASN A 100 0.96 -16.44 -15.26
C ASN A 100 2.34 -16.98 -15.67
N ASP A 101 3.40 -16.63 -14.95
CA ASP A 101 4.78 -17.09 -15.22
C ASP A 101 4.89 -18.62 -15.05
N ILE A 102 4.27 -19.19 -14.01
CA ILE A 102 4.20 -20.64 -13.81
C ILE A 102 3.44 -21.30 -14.96
N CYS A 103 2.32 -20.71 -15.36
CA CYS A 103 1.51 -21.19 -16.47
C CYS A 103 2.33 -21.23 -17.78
N LEU A 104 3.07 -20.16 -18.08
CA LEU A 104 3.95 -20.08 -19.24
C LEU A 104 5.09 -21.10 -19.17
N ARG A 105 5.81 -21.16 -18.03
CA ARG A 105 6.94 -22.08 -17.85
C ARG A 105 6.54 -23.54 -17.99
N ARG A 106 5.34 -23.90 -17.52
CA ARG A 106 4.82 -25.28 -17.58
C ARG A 106 4.00 -25.58 -18.84
N GLN A 107 3.99 -24.64 -19.81
CA GLN A 107 3.21 -24.73 -21.05
C GLN A 107 1.72 -25.01 -20.82
N TRP A 108 1.17 -24.49 -19.73
CA TRP A 108 -0.24 -24.57 -19.43
C TRP A 108 -0.99 -23.42 -20.13
N PRO A 109 -2.24 -23.63 -20.57
CA PRO A 109 -3.08 -22.55 -21.08
C PRO A 109 -3.44 -21.54 -19.97
N MET A 110 -3.64 -20.28 -20.36
CA MET A 110 -3.81 -19.16 -19.43
C MET A 110 -4.86 -19.41 -18.33
N PRO A 111 -4.61 -18.97 -17.09
CA PRO A 111 -5.55 -19.09 -15.99
C PRO A 111 -6.89 -18.45 -16.31
N GLN A 112 -7.97 -19.20 -16.08
CA GLN A 112 -9.33 -18.71 -16.28
C GLN A 112 -9.85 -18.08 -15.00
N TYR A 113 -10.17 -16.78 -15.07
CA TYR A 113 -10.77 -16.03 -13.98
C TYR A 113 -12.26 -15.86 -14.21
N ARG A 114 -13.09 -16.16 -13.20
CA ARG A 114 -14.54 -15.99 -13.25
C ARG A 114 -15.01 -15.10 -12.10
N CYS A 115 -15.85 -14.10 -12.40
CA CYS A 115 -16.61 -13.39 -11.37
C CYS A 115 -17.61 -14.35 -10.76
N ILE A 116 -17.56 -14.56 -9.45
CA ILE A 116 -18.57 -15.34 -8.74
C ILE A 116 -19.61 -14.40 -8.12
N ASN A 117 -19.15 -13.30 -7.52
CA ASN A 117 -20.05 -12.35 -6.88
C ASN A 117 -19.50 -10.93 -7.04
N GLU A 118 -20.34 -10.01 -7.50
CA GLU A 118 -20.07 -8.58 -7.48
C GLU A 118 -21.25 -7.90 -6.79
N GLY A 119 -21.02 -7.33 -5.62
CA GLY A 119 -22.11 -6.75 -4.85
C GLY A 119 -21.65 -5.96 -3.64
N GLY A 120 -22.58 -5.26 -3.02
CA GLY A 120 -22.34 -4.45 -1.85
C GLY A 120 -22.80 -3.00 -2.03
N PRO A 121 -22.90 -2.24 -0.92
CA PRO A 121 -23.25 -0.83 -0.96
C PRO A 121 -22.29 -0.04 -1.86
N ALA A 122 -22.73 1.09 -2.44
CA ALA A 122 -21.87 1.93 -3.28
C ALA A 122 -20.56 2.36 -2.58
N HIS A 123 -20.57 2.48 -1.25
CA HIS A 123 -19.42 2.81 -0.42
C HIS A 123 -18.61 1.58 0.07
N ALA A 124 -19.06 0.36 -0.24
CA ALA A 124 -18.46 -0.90 0.22
C ALA A 124 -18.63 -2.03 -0.81
N LYS A 125 -18.36 -1.74 -2.09
CA LYS A 125 -18.47 -2.72 -3.17
C LYS A 125 -17.43 -3.83 -2.98
N ARG A 126 -17.85 -5.08 -3.04
CA ARG A 126 -17.02 -6.28 -2.91
C ARG A 126 -17.11 -7.13 -4.17
N PHE A 127 -15.97 -7.69 -4.54
CA PHE A 127 -15.80 -8.54 -5.70
C PHE A 127 -15.19 -9.86 -5.25
N VAL A 128 -15.82 -10.96 -5.62
CA VAL A 128 -15.36 -12.32 -5.40
C VAL A 128 -15.03 -12.91 -6.76
N TYR A 129 -13.81 -13.41 -6.88
CA TYR A 129 -13.33 -14.05 -8.10
C TYR A 129 -12.90 -15.48 -7.80
N ALA A 130 -13.17 -16.34 -8.76
CA ALA A 130 -12.60 -17.68 -8.81
C ALA A 130 -11.53 -17.76 -9.90
N VAL A 131 -10.53 -18.60 -9.68
CA VAL A 131 -9.50 -18.92 -10.68
C VAL A 131 -9.31 -20.43 -10.79
N ARG A 132 -9.12 -20.91 -12.01
CA ARG A 132 -8.73 -22.29 -12.30
C ARG A 132 -7.69 -22.31 -13.43
N VAL A 133 -6.77 -23.26 -13.40
CA VAL A 133 -5.80 -23.50 -14.49
C VAL A 133 -5.98 -24.91 -15.03
N ASN A 134 -5.68 -25.10 -16.31
CA ASN A 134 -5.64 -26.44 -16.88
C ASN A 134 -4.19 -26.89 -16.92
N THR A 135 -3.89 -27.97 -16.22
CA THR A 135 -2.55 -28.54 -16.13
C THR A 135 -2.38 -29.64 -17.17
N SER A 136 -1.21 -29.70 -17.79
CA SER A 136 -0.91 -30.73 -18.82
C SER A 136 -0.93 -32.17 -18.25
N ASP A 137 -0.67 -32.32 -16.94
CA ASP A 137 -0.54 -33.62 -16.26
C ASP A 137 -1.88 -34.15 -15.72
N SER A 138 -2.76 -33.28 -15.21
CA SER A 138 -3.95 -33.69 -14.46
C SER A 138 -5.25 -33.00 -14.91
N GLY A 139 -5.21 -32.21 -15.99
CA GLY A 139 -6.37 -31.45 -16.46
C GLY A 139 -6.66 -30.22 -15.60
N TRP A 140 -7.94 -29.83 -15.52
CA TRP A 140 -8.38 -28.67 -14.74
C TRP A 140 -8.12 -28.84 -13.24
N THR A 141 -7.47 -27.85 -12.63
CA THR A 141 -7.35 -27.75 -11.17
C THR A 141 -8.69 -27.39 -10.54
N ASP A 142 -8.80 -27.63 -9.24
CA ASP A 142 -9.89 -27.10 -8.43
C ASP A 142 -10.11 -25.60 -8.65
N GLU A 143 -11.38 -25.21 -8.64
CA GLU A 143 -11.80 -23.82 -8.74
C GLU A 143 -11.50 -23.13 -7.39
N CYS A 144 -10.41 -22.34 -7.35
CA CYS A 144 -10.04 -21.59 -6.15
C CYS A 144 -10.82 -20.28 -6.10
N ILE A 145 -11.76 -20.18 -5.16
CA ILE A 145 -12.56 -18.99 -4.92
C ILE A 145 -11.83 -18.11 -3.90
N GLY A 146 -11.42 -16.91 -4.34
CA GLY A 146 -10.77 -15.92 -3.49
C GLY A 146 -11.74 -15.19 -2.56
N GLU A 147 -11.18 -14.41 -1.65
CA GLU A 147 -11.95 -13.63 -0.69
C GLU A 147 -12.66 -12.43 -1.33
N PRO A 148 -13.75 -11.92 -0.71
CA PRO A 148 -14.43 -10.72 -1.16
C PRO A 148 -13.55 -9.48 -0.99
N MET A 149 -13.02 -8.97 -2.11
CA MET A 149 -12.10 -7.83 -2.12
C MET A 149 -12.77 -6.55 -2.63
N PRO A 150 -12.31 -5.36 -2.21
CA PRO A 150 -12.89 -4.08 -2.65
C PRO A 150 -12.58 -3.72 -4.11
N SER A 151 -11.78 -4.52 -4.81
CA SER A 151 -11.40 -4.29 -6.20
C SER A 151 -11.22 -5.59 -6.95
N VAL A 152 -11.64 -5.63 -8.22
CA VAL A 152 -11.45 -6.74 -9.15
C VAL A 152 -9.99 -7.23 -9.19
N LYS A 153 -9.03 -6.30 -9.21
CA LYS A 153 -7.60 -6.67 -9.25
C LYS A 153 -7.18 -7.45 -8.01
N LYS A 154 -7.64 -7.01 -6.84
CA LYS A 154 -7.36 -7.67 -5.56
C LYS A 154 -8.13 -8.99 -5.42
N ALA A 155 -9.37 -9.06 -5.92
CA ALA A 155 -10.18 -10.29 -5.91
C ALA A 155 -9.50 -11.40 -6.74
N LYS A 156 -9.01 -11.05 -7.94
CA LYS A 156 -8.23 -11.97 -8.78
C LYS A 156 -6.91 -12.37 -8.13
N ASP A 157 -6.25 -11.44 -7.43
CA ASP A 157 -4.99 -11.72 -6.74
C ASP A 157 -5.19 -12.68 -5.58
N SER A 158 -6.21 -12.47 -4.74
CA SER A 158 -6.61 -13.36 -3.65
C SER A 158 -6.91 -14.78 -4.16
N ALA A 159 -7.69 -14.90 -5.24
CA ALA A 159 -7.95 -16.20 -5.87
C ALA A 159 -6.66 -16.85 -6.39
N ALA A 160 -5.76 -16.06 -6.99
CA ALA A 160 -4.47 -16.54 -7.49
C ALA A 160 -3.55 -17.04 -6.37
N VAL A 161 -3.58 -16.45 -5.17
CA VAL A 161 -2.78 -16.93 -4.02
C VAL A 161 -3.15 -18.37 -3.69
N LEU A 162 -4.46 -18.63 -3.52
CA LEU A 162 -4.97 -19.95 -3.17
C LEU A 162 -4.56 -21.00 -4.21
N LEU A 163 -4.67 -20.64 -5.49
CA LEU A 163 -4.28 -21.53 -6.57
C LEU A 163 -2.76 -21.75 -6.63
N LEU A 164 -1.96 -20.71 -6.39
CA LEU A 164 -0.51 -20.85 -6.29
C LEU A 164 -0.10 -21.80 -5.15
N GLU A 165 -0.75 -21.71 -4.00
CA GLU A 165 -0.50 -22.63 -2.89
C GLU A 165 -0.86 -24.07 -3.26
N LEU A 166 -2.00 -24.28 -3.93
CA LEU A 166 -2.41 -25.59 -4.43
C LEU A 166 -1.40 -26.15 -5.43
N LEU A 167 -0.96 -25.34 -6.40
CA LEU A 167 0.07 -25.72 -7.37
C LEU A 167 1.40 -26.02 -6.68
N ASN A 168 1.81 -25.20 -5.72
CA ASN A 168 3.04 -25.42 -4.96
C ASN A 168 2.97 -26.74 -4.17
N ARG A 169 1.80 -27.12 -3.65
CA ARG A 169 1.61 -28.41 -2.95
C ARG A 169 1.63 -29.59 -3.92
N ASN A 170 0.93 -29.49 -5.05
CA ASN A 170 0.83 -30.57 -6.04
C ASN A 170 2.13 -30.81 -6.82
N TYR A 171 2.92 -29.75 -7.05
CA TYR A 171 4.10 -29.79 -7.90
C TYR A 171 5.44 -29.64 -7.15
N ARG A 172 5.46 -29.49 -5.81
CA ARG A 172 6.72 -29.48 -5.01
C ARG A 172 7.46 -30.82 -4.97
N GLY A 173 6.84 -31.91 -5.44
CA GLY A 173 7.35 -33.27 -5.28
C GLY A 173 7.59 -34.05 -6.56
N LYS A 174 7.24 -33.53 -7.75
CA LYS A 174 7.58 -34.20 -9.01
C LYS A 174 8.91 -33.64 -9.53
N PRO A 175 10.02 -34.39 -9.50
CA PRO A 175 11.18 -34.02 -10.30
C PRO A 175 10.72 -34.01 -11.76
N ASP A 176 10.94 -32.89 -12.44
CA ASP A 176 10.75 -32.77 -13.89
C ASP A 176 11.56 -33.91 -14.55
N GLY A 177 10.85 -34.98 -14.92
CA GLY A 177 11.40 -36.19 -15.49
C GLY A 177 11.82 -35.90 -16.93
N LYS A 178 13.12 -35.95 -17.15
CA LYS A 178 13.80 -35.85 -18.44
C LYS A 178 13.48 -37.03 -19.35
#